data_AF-A0A2E9XI80-F1
#
_entry.id   AF-A0A2E9XI80-F1
#
_cell.length_a   1.000
_cell.length_b   1.000
_cell.length_c   1.000
_cell.angle_alpha   90.00
_cell.angle_beta   90.00
_cell.angle_gamma   90.00
#
_symmetry.space_group_name_H-M   'P 1'
#
loop_
_entity.id
_entity.type
_entity.pdbx_description
1 polymer ?
#
loop_
_entity_poly.entity_id
_entity_poly.type
_entity_poly.pdbx_seq_one_letter_code
_entity_poly.pdbx_strand_id
1 'polypeptide(L)'
;MTAVKPSPILNLATLIFSLLCLTTFASAHLMDGRHGTLNITNGGGFLVLATPESMFLAFDKDKNKILSQGELASSYDEIKRHIQNHVQLLDNDNNALRLEGIMLSLAPSNGEQGNSGRNLIILGRFALEQMPDELFLKITLGTKTQEDNYFEVEVTGNGYSQTMSFSSEKIRNRVINTIF
;
A
#
# COMPACT_ATOMS: atom_id res chain seq x y z
N MET A 1 -44.74 -12.13 49.33
CA MET A 1 -43.64 -11.71 48.43
C MET A 1 -43.32 -12.87 47.49
N THR A 2 -43.80 -12.82 46.25
CA THR A 2 -43.54 -13.84 45.21
C THR A 2 -42.49 -13.31 44.26
N ALA A 3 -41.31 -13.95 44.23
CA ALA A 3 -40.24 -13.61 43.31
C ALA A 3 -40.61 -14.08 41.89
N VAL A 4 -40.72 -13.14 40.95
CA VAL A 4 -40.96 -13.44 39.53
C VAL A 4 -39.65 -13.96 38.94
N LYS A 5 -39.66 -15.21 38.48
CA LYS A 5 -38.51 -15.84 37.82
C LYS A 5 -38.39 -15.29 36.39
N PRO A 6 -37.24 -14.71 35.99
CA PRO A 6 -37.11 -14.10 34.67
C PRO A 6 -37.26 -15.13 33.56
N SER A 7 -38.04 -14.79 32.52
CA SER A 7 -38.32 -15.69 31.40
C SER A 7 -37.05 -15.97 30.58
N PRO A 8 -36.81 -17.22 30.14
CA PRO A 8 -35.59 -17.58 29.39
C PRO A 8 -35.47 -16.85 28.04
N ILE A 9 -36.59 -16.39 27.48
CA ILE A 9 -36.66 -15.63 26.22
C ILE A 9 -36.03 -14.24 26.39
N LEU A 10 -36.22 -13.61 27.56
CA LEU A 10 -35.62 -12.31 27.88
C LEU A 10 -34.09 -12.41 27.97
N ASN A 11 -33.58 -13.50 28.53
CA ASN A 11 -32.14 -13.76 28.60
C ASN A 11 -31.53 -13.99 27.21
N LEU A 12 -32.23 -14.69 26.31
CA LEU A 12 -31.73 -14.92 24.94
C LEU A 12 -31.68 -13.63 24.12
N ALA A 13 -32.72 -12.80 24.21
CA ALA A 13 -32.76 -11.49 23.55
C ALA A 13 -31.64 -10.55 24.06
N THR A 14 -31.36 -10.58 25.37
CA THR A 14 -30.30 -9.77 25.99
C THR A 14 -28.91 -10.25 25.57
N LEU A 15 -28.71 -11.58 25.46
CA LEU A 15 -27.46 -12.17 24.98
C LEU A 15 -27.20 -11.85 23.50
N ILE A 16 -28.24 -11.92 22.65
CA ILE A 16 -28.16 -11.57 21.23
C ILE A 16 -27.82 -10.08 21.08
N PHE A 17 -28.49 -9.20 21.82
CA PHE A 17 -28.23 -7.76 21.79
C PHE A 17 -26.80 -7.42 22.23
N SER A 18 -26.30 -8.07 23.28
CA SER A 18 -24.90 -7.90 23.73
C SER A 18 -23.88 -8.39 22.70
N LEU A 19 -24.19 -9.44 21.92
CA LEU A 19 -23.30 -9.96 20.90
C LEU A 19 -23.25 -9.05 19.65
N LEU A 20 -24.37 -8.41 19.31
CA LEU A 20 -24.46 -7.41 18.23
C LEU A 20 -23.69 -6.12 18.55
N CYS A 21 -23.58 -5.71 19.82
CA CYS A 21 -22.80 -4.53 20.20
C CYS A 21 -21.27 -4.74 20.13
N LEU A 22 -20.80 -5.99 20.01
CA LEU A 22 -19.36 -6.32 19.92
C LEU A 22 -18.85 -6.38 18.48
N THR A 23 -19.70 -6.19 17.47
CA THR A 23 -19.23 -6.14 16.08
C THR A 23 -18.54 -4.79 15.85
N THR A 24 -17.21 -4.79 15.89
CA THR A 24 -16.44 -3.67 15.36
C THR A 24 -16.70 -3.61 13.86
N PHE A 25 -17.15 -2.45 13.37
CA PHE A 25 -17.13 -2.18 11.94
C PHE A 25 -15.66 -2.21 11.52
N ALA A 26 -15.23 -3.32 10.92
CA ALA A 26 -13.99 -3.35 10.19
C ALA A 26 -14.21 -2.46 8.96
N SER A 27 -13.93 -1.17 9.11
CA SER A 27 -13.82 -0.28 7.98
C SER A 27 -12.67 -0.81 7.14
N ALA A 28 -12.99 -1.44 6.02
CA ALA A 28 -12.06 -1.60 4.93
C ALA A 28 -11.79 -0.20 4.37
N HIS A 29 -11.02 0.60 5.11
CA HIS A 29 -10.43 1.82 4.58
C HIS A 29 -9.55 1.35 3.43
N LEU A 30 -9.95 1.63 2.18
CA LEU A 30 -8.99 1.53 1.07
C LEU A 30 -7.76 2.33 1.50
N MET A 31 -6.59 1.78 1.21
CA MET A 31 -5.30 2.41 1.44
C MET A 31 -5.35 3.88 0.98
N ASP A 32 -5.15 4.79 1.92
CA ASP A 32 -5.08 6.22 1.66
C ASP A 32 -3.93 6.49 0.68
N GLY A 33 -4.13 7.43 -0.24
CA GLY A 33 -3.19 7.70 -1.33
C GLY A 33 -1.87 8.17 -0.74
N ARG A 34 -0.84 7.29 -0.73
CA ARG A 34 0.51 7.39 -0.13
C ARG A 34 0.88 6.25 0.84
N HIS A 35 0.09 5.18 0.89
CA HIS A 35 0.40 4.00 1.70
C HIS A 35 0.78 2.80 0.82
N GLY A 36 1.39 1.80 1.44
CA GLY A 36 1.81 0.59 0.78
C GLY A 36 2.12 -0.54 1.73
N THR A 37 2.26 -1.73 1.16
CA THR A 37 2.75 -2.92 1.86
C THR A 37 3.84 -3.59 1.04
N LEU A 38 4.87 -4.10 1.71
CA LEU A 38 5.88 -4.98 1.13
C LEU A 38 5.99 -6.22 2.00
N ASN A 39 5.53 -7.36 1.51
CA ASN A 39 5.64 -8.62 2.23
C ASN A 39 6.80 -9.45 1.67
N ILE A 40 7.79 -9.76 2.51
CA ILE A 40 8.98 -10.52 2.17
C ILE A 40 8.81 -11.97 2.65
N THR A 41 8.90 -12.92 1.71
CA THR A 41 8.74 -14.36 1.96
C THR A 41 9.86 -15.16 1.30
N ASN A 42 9.90 -16.47 1.58
CA ASN A 42 10.74 -17.39 0.81
C ASN A 42 10.29 -17.40 -0.67
N GLY A 43 11.12 -16.83 -1.54
CA GLY A 43 10.90 -16.80 -2.98
C GLY A 43 10.42 -15.46 -3.53
N GLY A 44 10.23 -14.41 -2.72
CA GLY A 44 9.98 -13.08 -3.28
C GLY A 44 9.46 -12.03 -2.29
N GLY A 45 9.51 -10.78 -2.74
CA GLY A 45 8.88 -9.64 -2.09
C GLY A 45 7.63 -9.20 -2.86
N PHE A 46 6.46 -9.15 -2.23
CA PHE A 46 5.21 -8.75 -2.84
C PHE A 46 4.85 -7.33 -2.41
N LEU A 47 4.71 -6.43 -3.39
CA LEU A 47 4.49 -5.02 -3.17
C LEU A 47 3.08 -4.62 -3.60
N VAL A 48 2.41 -3.83 -2.76
CA VAL A 48 1.24 -3.04 -3.13
C VAL A 48 1.47 -1.59 -2.73
N LEU A 49 1.30 -0.65 -3.65
CA LEU A 49 1.33 0.80 -3.37
C LEU A 49 0.02 1.44 -3.82
N ALA A 50 -0.55 2.30 -2.99
CA ALA A 50 -1.60 3.23 -3.38
C ALA A 50 -0.99 4.62 -3.53
N THR A 51 -1.04 5.14 -4.75
CA THR A 51 -0.37 6.39 -5.12
C THR A 51 -1.39 7.39 -5.65
N PRO A 52 -1.38 8.66 -5.24
CA PRO A 52 -2.26 9.66 -5.84
C PRO A 52 -2.01 9.78 -7.35
N GLU A 53 -3.07 9.89 -8.16
CA GLU A 53 -2.94 10.05 -9.62
C GLU A 53 -2.13 11.31 -10.03
N SER A 54 -2.04 12.30 -9.14
CA SER A 54 -1.24 13.51 -9.33
C SER A 54 0.27 13.24 -9.49
N MET A 55 0.77 12.09 -9.03
CA MET A 55 2.17 11.68 -9.27
C MET A 55 2.43 11.20 -10.70
N PHE A 56 1.37 11.01 -11.49
CA PHE A 56 1.41 10.47 -12.84
C PHE A 56 0.95 11.48 -13.89
N LEU A 57 0.91 12.77 -13.57
CA LEU A 57 0.53 13.84 -14.50
C LEU A 57 1.45 13.97 -15.73
N ALA A 58 2.64 13.36 -15.70
CA ALA A 58 3.46 13.23 -16.90
C ALA A 58 2.81 12.36 -18.00
N PHE A 59 1.80 11.55 -17.64
CA PHE A 59 1.04 10.66 -18.52
C PHE A 59 -0.39 11.15 -18.80
N ASP A 60 -0.76 12.31 -18.28
CA ASP A 60 -1.97 13.06 -18.62
C ASP A 60 -1.76 13.72 -19.99
N LYS A 61 -2.42 13.18 -21.02
CA LYS A 61 -2.23 13.54 -22.43
C LYS A 61 -3.10 14.72 -22.83
N ASP A 62 -4.30 14.82 -22.27
CA ASP A 62 -5.23 15.91 -22.54
C ASP A 62 -5.00 17.14 -21.62
N LYS A 63 -4.16 16.99 -20.59
CA LYS A 63 -3.73 18.00 -19.62
C LYS A 63 -4.86 18.50 -18.73
N ASN A 64 -5.86 17.66 -18.48
CA ASN A 64 -6.99 17.98 -17.61
C ASN A 64 -6.67 17.84 -16.10
N LYS A 65 -5.43 17.47 -15.76
CA LYS A 65 -4.88 17.20 -14.41
C LYS A 65 -5.41 15.92 -13.76
N ILE A 66 -5.92 14.98 -14.55
CA ILE A 66 -6.55 13.74 -14.11
C ILE A 66 -6.03 12.60 -14.97
N LEU A 67 -5.58 11.48 -14.37
CA LEU A 67 -5.14 10.32 -15.15
C LEU A 67 -6.33 9.44 -15.51
N SER A 68 -6.96 9.64 -16.67
CA SER A 68 -8.12 8.84 -17.07
C SER A 68 -7.78 7.35 -17.28
N GLN A 69 -8.81 6.48 -17.29
CA GLN A 69 -8.62 5.06 -17.60
C GLN A 69 -8.08 4.85 -19.02
N GLY A 70 -8.47 5.72 -19.97
CA GLY A 70 -7.97 5.68 -21.35
C GLY A 70 -6.49 6.06 -21.44
N GLU A 71 -6.07 7.07 -20.67
CA GLU A 71 -4.66 7.47 -20.59
C GLU A 71 -3.81 6.40 -19.93
N LEU A 72 -4.26 5.85 -18.80
CA LEU A 72 -3.62 4.71 -18.15
C LEU A 72 -3.43 3.53 -19.11
N ALA A 73 -4.48 3.16 -19.87
CA ALA A 73 -4.39 2.07 -20.85
C ALA A 73 -3.41 2.39 -21.98
N SER A 74 -3.46 3.62 -22.52
CA SER A 74 -2.63 4.03 -23.66
C SER A 74 -1.15 4.26 -23.31
N SER A 75 -0.82 4.51 -22.05
CA SER A 75 0.54 4.72 -21.54
C SER A 75 0.95 3.66 -20.53
N TYR A 76 0.28 2.50 -20.51
CA TYR A 76 0.49 1.44 -19.52
C TYR A 76 1.96 1.02 -19.40
N ASP A 77 2.62 0.75 -20.52
CA ASP A 77 4.04 0.33 -20.54
C ASP A 77 5.02 1.46 -20.16
N GLU A 78 4.65 2.71 -20.43
CA GLU A 78 5.43 3.87 -20.00
C GLU A 78 5.33 4.07 -18.49
N ILE A 79 4.12 3.98 -17.94
CA ILE A 79 3.86 4.05 -16.50
C ILE A 79 4.55 2.88 -15.79
N LYS A 80 4.46 1.66 -16.32
CA LYS A 80 5.13 0.48 -15.77
C LYS A 80 6.65 0.69 -15.70
N ARG A 81 7.28 1.14 -16.79
CA ARG A 81 8.73 1.44 -16.79
C ARG A 81 9.07 2.56 -15.82
N HIS A 82 8.23 3.59 -15.74
CA HIS A 82 8.39 4.66 -14.77
C HIS A 82 8.40 4.11 -13.34
N ILE A 83 7.44 3.25 -12.99
CA ILE A 83 7.38 2.60 -11.67
C ILE A 83 8.62 1.75 -11.42
N GLN A 84 9.05 0.92 -12.36
CA GLN A 84 10.26 0.08 -12.21
C GLN A 84 11.54 0.87 -11.96
N ASN A 85 11.63 2.09 -12.50
CA ASN A 85 12.78 2.97 -12.29
C ASN A 85 12.74 3.69 -10.94
N HIS A 86 11.55 3.90 -10.38
CA HIS A 86 11.36 4.68 -9.15
C HIS A 86 11.02 3.82 -7.93
N VAL A 87 10.76 2.53 -8.10
CA VAL A 87 10.45 1.59 -7.03
C VAL A 87 11.33 0.36 -7.22
N GLN A 88 12.33 0.23 -6.35
CA GLN A 88 13.36 -0.78 -6.47
C GLN A 88 13.64 -1.42 -5.12
N LEU A 89 13.94 -2.72 -5.15
CA LEU A 89 14.59 -3.40 -4.04
C LEU A 89 16.08 -3.52 -4.41
N LEU A 90 16.96 -3.20 -3.47
CA LEU A 90 18.42 -3.25 -3.67
C LEU A 90 19.02 -4.29 -2.73
N ASP A 91 19.99 -5.05 -3.22
CA ASP A 91 20.84 -5.91 -2.37
C ASP A 91 21.98 -5.11 -1.72
N ASN A 92 22.87 -5.81 -1.00
CA ASN A 92 24.03 -5.22 -0.33
C ASN A 92 25.03 -4.55 -1.29
N ASP A 93 25.13 -5.05 -2.52
CA ASP A 93 26.01 -4.49 -3.57
C ASP A 93 25.35 -3.33 -4.34
N ASN A 94 24.15 -2.92 -3.92
CA ASN A 94 23.27 -1.96 -4.60
C ASN A 94 22.78 -2.41 -6.00
N ASN A 95 22.77 -3.72 -6.29
CA ASN A 95 22.14 -4.21 -7.50
C ASN A 95 20.62 -4.08 -7.38
N ALA A 96 20.00 -3.54 -8.43
CA ALA A 96 18.55 -3.36 -8.46
C ALA A 96 17.83 -4.66 -8.84
N LEU A 97 17.10 -5.21 -7.88
CA LEU A 97 16.09 -6.24 -8.09
C LEU A 97 14.84 -5.55 -8.66
N ARG A 98 14.47 -5.91 -9.89
CA ARG A 98 13.39 -5.24 -10.61
C ARG A 98 12.03 -5.69 -10.07
N LEU A 99 11.09 -4.75 -10.04
CA LEU A 99 9.69 -5.06 -9.81
C LEU A 99 9.11 -5.71 -11.06
N GLU A 100 8.63 -6.94 -10.93
CA GLU A 100 8.06 -7.77 -11.98
C GLU A 100 6.55 -7.96 -11.79
N GLY A 101 5.89 -8.50 -12.82
CA GLY A 101 4.46 -8.83 -12.73
C GLY A 101 3.56 -7.62 -12.46
N ILE A 102 3.98 -6.42 -12.87
CA ILE A 102 3.29 -5.18 -12.48
C ILE A 102 1.86 -5.12 -13.02
N MET A 103 0.91 -4.91 -12.10
CA MET A 103 -0.50 -4.64 -12.39
C MET A 103 -0.87 -3.25 -11.90
N LEU A 104 -1.60 -2.50 -12.72
CA LEU A 104 -2.02 -1.13 -12.44
C LEU A 104 -3.54 -1.03 -12.47
N SER A 105 -4.13 -0.37 -11.47
CA SER A 105 -5.57 -0.11 -11.42
C SER A 105 -5.86 1.27 -10.83
N LEU A 106 -6.80 2.01 -11.42
CA LEU A 106 -7.33 3.23 -10.81
C LEU A 106 -8.44 2.85 -9.84
N ALA A 107 -8.38 3.41 -8.64
CA ALA A 107 -9.38 3.25 -7.59
C ALA A 107 -9.77 4.62 -7.02
N PRO A 108 -11.01 4.79 -6.54
CA PRO A 108 -11.38 5.98 -5.76
C PRO A 108 -10.45 6.14 -4.54
N SER A 109 -10.07 7.38 -4.21
CA SER A 109 -9.45 7.65 -2.91
C SER A 109 -10.51 7.65 -1.81
N ASN A 110 -10.24 7.00 -0.68
CA ASN A 110 -11.16 6.94 0.47
C ASN A 110 -10.77 7.90 1.61
N GLY A 111 -9.92 8.90 1.34
CA GLY A 111 -9.47 9.86 2.35
C GLY A 111 -10.56 10.87 2.76
N GLU A 112 -10.69 11.12 4.07
CA GLU A 112 -11.51 12.21 4.59
C GLU A 112 -10.92 13.58 4.18
N GLN A 113 -11.82 14.48 3.77
CA GLN A 113 -11.61 15.89 3.43
C GLN A 113 -10.80 16.22 2.15
N GLY A 114 -11.55 16.52 1.09
CA GLY A 114 -11.24 17.66 0.21
C GLY A 114 -10.68 17.34 -1.18
N ASN A 115 -10.14 16.15 -1.43
CA ASN A 115 -9.66 15.77 -2.76
C ASN A 115 -10.41 14.54 -3.29
N SER A 116 -11.37 14.77 -4.20
CA SER A 116 -12.04 13.74 -5.02
C SER A 116 -11.11 13.05 -6.03
N GLY A 117 -9.83 12.86 -5.67
CA GLY A 117 -8.82 12.26 -6.53
C GLY A 117 -8.92 10.74 -6.55
N ARG A 118 -8.35 10.12 -7.58
CA ARG A 118 -8.17 8.66 -7.65
C ARG A 118 -6.76 8.26 -7.24
N ASN A 119 -6.64 7.06 -6.70
CA ASN A 119 -5.39 6.40 -6.44
C ASN A 119 -5.06 5.45 -7.59
N LEU A 120 -3.82 5.48 -8.08
CA LEU A 120 -3.25 4.41 -8.87
C LEU A 120 -2.71 3.35 -7.89
N ILE A 121 -3.37 2.18 -7.90
CA ILE A 121 -2.94 0.99 -7.20
C ILE A 121 -1.92 0.26 -8.06
N ILE A 122 -0.76 0.01 -7.49
CA ILE A 122 0.38 -0.66 -8.12
C ILE A 122 0.61 -1.95 -7.37
N LEU A 123 0.53 -3.08 -8.06
CA LEU A 123 0.95 -4.37 -7.53
C LEU A 123 2.18 -4.85 -8.28
N GLY A 124 3.06 -5.58 -7.62
CA GLY A 124 4.16 -6.27 -8.27
C GLY A 124 4.92 -7.19 -7.33
N ARG A 125 5.89 -7.91 -7.89
CA ARG A 125 6.74 -8.86 -7.15
C ARG A 125 8.21 -8.62 -7.48
N PHE A 126 9.05 -8.63 -6.46
CA PHE A 126 10.50 -8.78 -6.59
C PHE A 126 10.85 -10.27 -6.53
N ALA A 127 11.51 -10.78 -7.56
CA ALA A 127 12.05 -12.13 -7.53
C ALA A 127 13.26 -12.18 -6.58
N LEU A 128 13.16 -13.00 -5.53
CA LEU A 128 14.24 -13.27 -4.58
C LEU A 128 14.58 -14.75 -4.68
N GLU A 129 15.48 -15.10 -5.59
CA GLU A 129 15.93 -16.50 -5.77
C GLU A 129 16.69 -16.99 -4.54
N GLN A 130 17.49 -16.12 -3.94
CA GLN A 130 18.15 -16.28 -2.66
C GLN A 130 17.90 -15.03 -1.83
N MET A 131 17.72 -15.20 -0.51
CA MET A 131 17.55 -14.05 0.39
C MET A 131 18.91 -13.39 0.61
N PRO A 132 19.09 -12.12 0.23
CA PRO A 132 20.32 -11.39 0.51
C PRO A 132 20.45 -11.08 2.01
N ASP A 133 21.68 -10.92 2.48
CA ASP A 133 21.97 -10.53 3.87
C ASP A 133 21.37 -9.16 4.22
N GLU A 134 21.37 -8.25 3.23
CA GLU A 134 20.78 -6.93 3.34
C GLU A 134 19.87 -6.64 2.15
N LEU A 135 18.71 -6.07 2.46
CA LEU A 135 17.75 -5.58 1.48
C LEU A 135 17.40 -4.14 1.78
N PHE A 136 17.33 -3.31 0.75
CA PHE A 136 16.91 -1.91 0.86
C PHE A 136 15.77 -1.63 -0.09
N LEU A 137 14.66 -1.14 0.44
CA LEU A 137 13.58 -0.61 -0.38
C LEU A 137 13.92 0.85 -0.74
N LYS A 138 13.93 1.16 -2.03
CA LYS A 138 14.11 2.52 -2.55
C LYS A 138 12.85 2.96 -3.30
N ILE A 139 12.27 4.07 -2.87
CA ILE A 139 11.14 4.72 -3.54
C ILE A 139 11.51 6.17 -3.82
N THR A 140 11.51 6.53 -5.09
CA THR A 140 11.69 7.90 -5.60
C THR A 140 10.48 8.39 -6.39
N LEU A 141 9.38 7.65 -6.33
CA LEU A 141 8.13 8.03 -6.99
C LEU A 141 7.60 9.33 -6.36
N GLY A 142 7.24 10.30 -7.19
CA GLY A 142 6.72 11.58 -6.71
C GLY A 142 7.78 12.52 -6.11
N THR A 143 9.00 12.08 -5.76
CA THR A 143 9.94 12.89 -4.96
C THR A 143 10.45 14.20 -5.60
N LYS A 144 10.07 14.49 -6.85
CA LYS A 144 10.36 15.75 -7.56
C LYS A 144 9.22 16.78 -7.49
N THR A 145 8.05 16.45 -6.95
CA THR A 145 6.93 17.41 -6.83
C THR A 145 7.07 18.29 -5.58
N GLN A 146 6.64 19.55 -5.63
CA GLN A 146 6.89 20.55 -4.57
C GLN A 146 6.05 20.35 -3.29
N GLU A 147 5.02 19.51 -3.33
CA GLU A 147 4.23 19.13 -2.15
C GLU A 147 4.83 17.89 -1.48
N ASP A 148 4.79 17.87 -0.15
CA ASP A 148 5.30 16.82 0.74
C ASP A 148 5.19 15.41 0.13
N ASN A 149 6.31 14.93 -0.41
CA ASN A 149 6.40 13.63 -1.09
C ASN A 149 6.55 12.51 -0.07
N TYR A 150 5.60 12.42 0.84
CA TYR A 150 5.57 11.39 1.84
C TYR A 150 4.92 10.10 1.32
N PHE A 151 5.50 8.97 1.70
CA PHE A 151 4.92 7.63 1.54
C PHE A 151 5.19 6.79 2.79
N GLU A 152 4.21 6.00 3.20
CA GLU A 152 4.40 4.93 4.17
C GLU A 152 4.32 3.57 3.50
N VAL A 153 5.23 2.68 3.85
CA VAL A 153 5.17 1.28 3.45
C VAL A 153 5.32 0.43 4.69
N GLU A 154 4.28 -0.37 4.99
CA GLU A 154 4.39 -1.43 5.99
C GLU A 154 5.16 -2.60 5.37
N VAL A 155 6.33 -2.90 5.94
CA VAL A 155 7.18 -3.99 5.48
C VAL A 155 7.12 -5.13 6.47
N THR A 156 6.69 -6.29 5.99
CA THR A 156 6.53 -7.50 6.80
C THR A 156 7.41 -8.63 6.28
N GLY A 157 7.81 -9.53 7.17
CA GLY A 157 8.53 -10.76 6.83
C GLY A 157 8.43 -11.78 7.95
N ASN A 158 9.31 -12.78 7.95
CA ASN A 158 9.22 -13.87 8.92
C ASN A 158 9.49 -13.39 10.36
N GLY A 159 8.43 -13.09 11.10
CA GLY A 159 8.48 -12.64 12.49
C GLY A 159 8.75 -11.15 12.71
N TYR A 160 8.74 -10.32 11.65
CA TYR A 160 8.93 -8.87 11.77
C TYR A 160 7.87 -8.08 10.98
N SER A 161 7.53 -6.91 11.51
CA SER A 161 6.78 -5.85 10.82
C SER A 161 7.39 -4.49 11.18
N GLN A 162 7.57 -3.63 10.19
CA GLN A 162 8.05 -2.26 10.38
C GLN A 162 7.42 -1.31 9.37
N THR A 163 7.08 -0.10 9.80
CA THR A 163 6.64 0.97 8.90
C THR A 163 7.83 1.79 8.44
N MET A 164 7.94 1.96 7.12
CA MET A 164 8.97 2.76 6.48
C MET A 164 8.38 4.02 5.88
N SER A 165 8.92 5.16 6.29
CA SER A 165 8.61 6.44 5.67
C SER A 165 9.58 6.76 4.53
N PHE A 166 9.05 7.28 3.43
CA PHE A 166 9.80 7.77 2.29
C PHE A 166 9.51 9.25 2.05
N SER A 167 10.55 10.01 1.72
CA SER A 167 10.47 11.43 1.37
C SER A 167 11.57 11.83 0.40
N SER A 168 11.57 13.08 -0.06
CA SER A 168 12.70 13.67 -0.79
C SER A 168 14.02 13.58 -0.02
N GLU A 169 13.97 13.60 1.30
CA GLU A 169 15.15 13.49 2.19
C GLU A 169 15.50 12.04 2.50
N LYS A 170 14.52 11.13 2.48
CA LYS A 170 14.68 9.71 2.82
C LYS A 170 14.07 8.82 1.74
N ILE A 171 14.82 8.57 0.67
CA ILE A 171 14.35 7.75 -0.45
C ILE A 171 14.62 6.26 -0.28
N ARG A 172 15.39 5.85 0.73
CA ARG A 172 15.87 4.48 0.93
C ARG A 172 15.75 4.07 2.40
N ASN A 173 15.22 2.88 2.62
CA ASN A 173 15.10 2.26 3.94
C ASN A 173 15.62 0.81 3.91
N ARG A 174 16.25 0.36 4.99
CA ARG A 174 16.71 -1.02 5.17
C ARG A 174 15.52 -1.91 5.57
N VAL A 175 15.27 -2.98 4.81
CA VAL A 175 14.13 -3.91 4.95
C VAL A 175 14.32 -4.93 6.05
N ILE A 176 15.56 -5.34 6.29
CA ILE A 176 15.90 -6.34 7.30
C ILE A 176 16.86 -5.71 8.29
N ASN A 177 16.45 -5.50 9.54
CA ASN A 177 17.37 -5.31 10.65
C ASN A 177 17.64 -6.69 11.25
N THR A 178 18.78 -7.29 10.91
CA THR A 178 19.26 -8.58 11.42
C THR A 178 18.38 -9.79 11.08
N ILE A 179 18.94 -10.74 10.31
CA ILE A 179 18.55 -12.15 10.42
C ILE A 179 19.73 -12.86 11.10
N PHE A 180 19.36 -13.67 12.09
CA PHE A 180 20.14 -14.47 13.03
C PHE A 180 21.39 -15.15 12.48
#